data_AF-A0A554VL10-F1
#
_entry.id   AF-A0A554VL10-F1
#
_cell.length_a   1.000
_cell.length_b   1.000
_cell.length_c   1.000
_cell.angle_alpha   90.00
_cell.angle_beta   90.00
_cell.angle_gamma   90.00
#
_symmetry.space_group_name_H-M   'P 1'
#
loop_
_entity.id
_entity.type
_entity.pdbx_description
1 polymer ?
#
loop_
_entity_poly.entity_id
_entity_poly.type
_entity_poly.pdbx_seq_one_letter_code
_entity_poly.pdbx_strand_id
1 'polypeptide(L)'
;MEKKNKEILDDIADSTSVTIGQVKEVLKVFFRENDLIVAPKAELQSEIARKQVAYLRKKFLSVGEVMDGNFFPKIKTADTIYKWLKSGKLKEGQDWFFDKKGRKVIMTSYLKKQINF
;
A
#
# COMPACT_ATOMS: atom_id res chain seq x y z
N MET A 1 -28.99 4.46 15.05
CA MET A 1 -29.20 3.51 13.94
C MET A 1 -30.70 3.46 13.67
N GLU A 2 -31.14 4.40 12.85
CA GLU A 2 -32.54 4.75 12.69
C GLU A 2 -33.21 3.76 11.74
N LYS A 3 -34.45 3.41 12.06
CA LYS A 3 -35.34 2.39 11.44
C LYS A 3 -35.19 2.20 9.92
N LYS A 4 -34.90 3.28 9.20
CA LYS A 4 -34.71 3.36 7.75
C LYS A 4 -33.50 2.58 7.21
N ASN A 5 -32.43 2.45 7.98
CA ASN A 5 -31.23 1.70 7.56
C ASN A 5 -31.44 0.19 7.65
N LYS A 6 -32.25 -0.24 8.62
CA LYS A 6 -32.59 -1.65 8.80
C LYS A 6 -33.51 -2.12 7.66
N GLU A 7 -34.49 -1.32 7.28
CA GLU A 7 -35.37 -1.60 6.12
C GLU A 7 -34.57 -1.77 4.82
N ILE A 8 -33.58 -0.91 4.52
CA ILE A 8 -32.76 -1.04 3.30
C ILE A 8 -31.89 -2.31 3.31
N LEU A 9 -31.32 -2.67 4.47
CA LEU A 9 -30.48 -3.86 4.60
C LEU A 9 -31.31 -5.15 4.52
N ASP A 10 -32.50 -5.15 5.13
CA ASP A 10 -33.44 -6.26 5.09
C ASP A 10 -33.99 -6.44 3.64
N ASP A 11 -34.31 -5.35 2.93
CA ASP A 11 -34.72 -5.38 1.51
C ASP A 11 -33.62 -5.89 0.56
N ILE A 12 -32.34 -5.64 0.89
CA ILE A 12 -31.19 -6.17 0.12
C ILE A 12 -30.98 -7.65 0.40
N ALA A 13 -31.20 -8.10 1.64
CA ALA A 13 -31.04 -9.49 2.04
C ALA A 13 -32.11 -10.41 1.44
N ASP A 14 -33.34 -9.90 1.28
CA ASP A 14 -34.47 -10.64 0.70
C ASP A 14 -34.57 -10.52 -0.83
N SER A 15 -33.73 -9.70 -1.45
CA SER A 15 -33.69 -9.48 -2.89
C SER A 15 -32.67 -10.40 -3.60
N THR A 16 -33.14 -11.19 -4.57
CA THR A 16 -32.27 -11.97 -5.48
C THR A 16 -31.50 -11.08 -6.49
N SER A 17 -31.72 -9.77 -6.51
CA SER A 17 -31.01 -8.83 -7.39
C SER A 17 -30.86 -7.43 -6.78
N VAL A 18 -29.63 -7.04 -6.45
CA VAL A 18 -29.31 -5.70 -5.93
C VAL A 18 -29.02 -4.75 -7.10
N THR A 19 -29.63 -3.56 -7.11
CA THR A 19 -29.32 -2.55 -8.13
C THR A 19 -28.03 -1.79 -7.80
N ILE A 20 -27.30 -1.32 -8.82
CA ILE A 20 -26.09 -0.50 -8.65
C ILE A 20 -26.35 0.76 -7.80
N GLY A 21 -27.57 1.29 -7.83
CA GLY A 21 -28.00 2.42 -6.99
C GLY A 21 -27.97 2.10 -5.50
N GLN A 22 -28.57 0.97 -5.10
CA GLN A 22 -28.63 0.50 -3.71
C GLN A 22 -27.23 0.21 -3.15
N VAL A 23 -26.35 -0.41 -3.95
CA VAL A 23 -24.94 -0.65 -3.56
C VAL A 23 -24.20 0.66 -3.28
N LYS A 24 -24.42 1.70 -4.11
CA LYS A 24 -23.78 3.00 -3.92
C LYS A 24 -24.27 3.71 -2.66
N GLU A 25 -25.54 3.58 -2.30
CA GLU A 25 -26.08 4.16 -1.06
C GLU A 25 -25.52 3.48 0.18
N VAL A 26 -25.51 2.14 0.21
CA VAL A 26 -24.90 1.37 1.31
C VAL A 26 -23.42 1.70 1.47
N LEU A 27 -22.67 1.79 0.37
CA LEU A 27 -21.25 2.19 0.41
C LEU A 27 -21.10 3.60 0.99
N LYS A 28 -21.90 4.59 0.58
CA LYS A 28 -21.83 5.96 1.12
C LYS A 28 -22.07 6.00 2.63
N VAL A 29 -23.06 5.25 3.12
CA VAL A 29 -23.35 5.14 4.56
C VAL A 29 -22.17 4.49 5.27
N PHE A 30 -21.64 3.39 4.73
CA PHE A 30 -20.48 2.70 5.28
C PHE A 30 -19.24 3.60 5.38
N PHE A 31 -18.93 4.39 4.35
CA PHE A 31 -17.81 5.33 4.37
C PHE A 31 -17.98 6.42 5.42
N ARG A 32 -19.21 6.94 5.59
CA ARG A 32 -19.52 8.00 6.57
C ARG A 32 -19.49 7.48 8.02
N GLU A 33 -20.04 6.29 8.28
CA GLU A 33 -20.13 5.73 9.64
C GLU A 33 -18.77 5.24 10.17
N ASN A 34 -17.82 4.94 9.28
CA ASN A 34 -16.49 4.45 9.65
C ASN A 34 -15.38 5.52 9.51
N ASP A 35 -15.74 6.80 9.31
CA ASP A 35 -14.79 7.90 9.05
C ASP A 35 -13.76 7.57 7.95
N LEU A 36 -14.17 6.78 6.96
CA LEU A 36 -13.30 6.36 5.87
C LEU A 36 -13.23 7.48 4.83
N ILE A 37 -12.22 8.34 4.96
CA ILE A 37 -11.94 9.40 4.00
C ILE A 37 -11.43 8.77 2.70
N VAL A 38 -12.21 8.91 1.62
CA VAL A 38 -11.76 8.58 0.27
C VAL A 38 -10.84 9.70 -0.21
N ALA A 39 -9.55 9.61 0.12
CA ALA A 39 -8.56 10.56 -0.36
C ALA A 39 -8.48 10.53 -1.90
N PRO A 40 -8.48 11.69 -2.59
CA PRO A 40 -8.21 11.75 -4.01
C PRO A 40 -6.91 11.03 -4.37
N LYS A 41 -6.93 10.26 -5.46
CA LYS A 41 -5.76 9.49 -5.94
C LYS A 41 -4.48 10.33 -6.05
N ALA A 42 -4.62 11.62 -6.42
CA ALA A 42 -3.50 12.57 -6.55
C ALA A 42 -2.86 12.93 -5.19
N GLU A 43 -3.67 13.05 -4.13
CA GLU A 43 -3.17 13.32 -2.78
C GLU A 43 -2.39 12.11 -2.26
N LEU A 44 -2.91 10.90 -2.46
CA LEU A 44 -2.25 9.65 -2.09
C LEU A 44 -0.89 9.49 -2.81
N GLN A 45 -0.82 9.85 -4.10
CA GLN A 45 0.43 9.83 -4.86
C GLN A 45 1.44 10.86 -4.35
N SER A 46 0.98 12.06 -3.97
CA SER A 46 1.82 13.11 -3.41
C SER A 46 2.40 12.70 -2.04
N GLU A 47 1.61 12.04 -1.21
CA GLU A 47 2.06 11.49 0.07
C GLU A 47 3.10 10.39 -0.09
N ILE A 48 2.86 9.46 -1.03
CA ILE A 48 3.83 8.40 -1.37
C ILE A 48 5.15 9.03 -1.83
N ALA A 49 5.10 10.04 -2.72
CA ALA A 49 6.29 10.72 -3.20
C ALA A 49 7.06 11.42 -2.07
N ARG A 50 6.37 12.12 -1.16
CA ARG A 50 7.00 12.75 0.02
C ARG A 50 7.68 11.71 0.91
N LYS A 51 7.02 10.59 1.18
CA LYS A 51 7.60 9.47 1.95
C LYS A 51 8.84 8.90 1.28
N GLN A 52 8.78 8.63 -0.02
CA GLN A 52 9.94 8.13 -0.79
C GLN A 52 11.12 9.09 -0.71
N VAL A 53 10.89 10.39 -0.91
CA VAL A 53 11.95 11.41 -0.79
C VAL A 53 12.58 11.42 0.61
N ALA A 54 11.78 11.29 1.68
CA ALA A 54 12.29 11.21 3.05
C ALA A 54 13.17 9.96 3.27
N TYR A 55 12.72 8.79 2.79
CA TYR A 55 13.47 7.54 2.90
C TYR A 55 14.78 7.55 2.09
N LEU A 56 14.76 8.14 0.89
CA LEU A 56 15.92 8.20 -0.01
C LEU A 56 17.09 9.08 0.51
N ARG A 57 16.90 9.81 1.62
CA ARG A 57 17.98 10.50 2.34
C ARG A 57 18.90 9.52 3.09
N LYS A 58 18.43 8.32 3.40
CA LYS A 58 19.24 7.26 4.02
C LYS A 58 20.16 6.62 2.96
N LYS A 59 21.27 6.02 3.40
CA LYS A 59 22.18 5.27 2.51
C LYS A 59 21.60 3.92 2.08
N PHE A 60 20.84 3.29 2.95
CA PHE A 60 20.19 1.99 2.75
C PHE A 60 18.90 1.94 3.56
N LEU A 61 17.98 1.07 3.13
CA LEU A 61 16.66 0.87 3.75
C LEU A 61 16.46 -0.61 4.08
N SER A 62 15.83 -0.88 5.22
CA SER A 62 15.31 -2.22 5.51
C SER A 62 14.16 -2.58 4.56
N VAL A 63 13.86 -3.87 4.41
CA VAL A 63 12.72 -4.33 3.60
C VAL A 63 11.40 -3.72 4.08
N GLY A 64 11.22 -3.51 5.38
CA GLY A 64 10.03 -2.84 5.93
C GLY A 64 9.90 -1.40 5.46
N GLU A 65 10.99 -0.63 5.45
CA GLU A 65 11.00 0.75 4.96
C GLU A 65 10.79 0.81 3.43
N VAL A 66 11.29 -0.19 2.70
CA VAL A 66 11.05 -0.33 1.26
C VAL A 66 9.57 -0.59 0.96
N MET A 67 8.91 -1.38 1.83
CA MET A 67 7.46 -1.62 1.73
C MET A 67 6.65 -0.37 2.11
N ASP A 68 6.97 0.30 3.22
CA ASP A 68 6.24 1.51 3.65
C ASP A 68 6.38 2.66 2.64
N GLY A 69 7.56 2.83 2.06
CA GLY A 69 7.78 3.80 0.99
C GLY A 69 7.19 3.39 -0.37
N ASN A 70 6.54 2.22 -0.47
CA ASN A 70 5.94 1.70 -1.70
C ASN A 70 6.89 1.77 -2.91
N PHE A 71 8.17 1.45 -2.70
CA PHE A 71 9.21 1.52 -3.74
C PHE A 71 9.01 0.49 -4.85
N PHE A 72 8.23 -0.57 -4.59
CA PHE A 72 7.80 -1.56 -5.57
C PHE A 72 6.28 -1.67 -5.57
N PRO A 73 5.54 -0.83 -6.31
CA PRO A 73 4.06 -0.75 -6.22
C PRO A 73 3.30 -2.06 -6.50
N LYS A 74 3.93 -2.94 -7.29
CA LYS A 74 3.40 -4.26 -7.66
C LYS A 74 3.64 -5.33 -6.60
N ILE A 75 4.45 -5.05 -5.57
CA ILE A 75 4.82 -6.02 -4.53
C ILE A 75 4.03 -5.69 -3.26
N LYS A 76 3.24 -6.67 -2.81
CA LYS A 76 2.33 -6.50 -1.66
C LYS A 76 2.88 -7.08 -0.36
N THR A 77 3.94 -7.89 -0.42
CA THR A 77 4.50 -8.58 0.76
C THR A 77 6.02 -8.50 0.79
N ALA A 78 6.57 -8.41 2.01
CA ALA A 78 8.01 -8.41 2.24
C ALA A 78 8.68 -9.72 1.78
N ASP A 79 7.97 -10.85 1.88
CA ASP A 79 8.47 -12.17 1.47
C ASP A 79 8.91 -12.22 0.01
N THR A 80 8.20 -11.51 -0.87
CA THR A 80 8.58 -11.45 -2.29
C THR A 80 9.93 -10.75 -2.46
N ILE A 81 10.16 -9.67 -1.71
CA ILE A 81 11.44 -8.96 -1.70
C ILE A 81 12.52 -9.89 -1.15
N TYR A 82 12.29 -10.55 0.00
CA TYR A 82 13.25 -11.50 0.56
C TYR A 82 13.61 -12.63 -0.40
N LYS A 83 12.63 -13.16 -1.16
CA LYS A 83 12.88 -14.13 -2.23
C LYS A 83 13.77 -13.56 -3.32
N TRP A 84 13.57 -12.32 -3.74
CA TRP A 84 14.43 -11.65 -4.73
C TRP A 84 15.87 -11.47 -4.26
N LEU A 85 16.04 -11.12 -2.98
CA LEU A 85 17.37 -11.03 -2.37
C LEU A 85 18.05 -12.41 -2.36
N LYS A 86 17.31 -13.47 -2.01
CA LYS A 86 17.82 -14.85 -1.96
C LYS A 86 18.10 -15.43 -3.35
N SER A 87 17.28 -15.10 -4.35
CA SER A 87 17.41 -15.63 -5.72
C SER A 87 18.45 -14.89 -6.56
N GLY A 88 19.13 -13.87 -6.02
CA GLY A 88 20.08 -13.05 -6.75
C GLY A 88 19.46 -12.13 -7.79
N LYS A 89 18.13 -11.91 -7.74
CA LYS A 89 17.47 -10.94 -8.63
C LYS A 89 17.97 -9.52 -8.34
N LEU A 90 18.33 -9.25 -7.08
CA LEU A 90 19.14 -8.11 -6.68
C LEU A 90 20.53 -8.64 -6.30
N LYS A 91 21.59 -7.99 -6.80
CA LYS A 91 22.97 -8.42 -6.57
C LYS A 91 23.44 -8.03 -5.17
N GLU A 92 23.91 -9.00 -4.40
CA GLU A 92 24.49 -8.74 -3.08
C GLU A 92 25.78 -7.91 -3.20
N GLY A 93 26.00 -6.96 -2.28
CA GLY A 93 27.11 -6.02 -2.28
C GLY A 93 26.89 -4.80 -3.20
N GLN A 94 26.05 -4.92 -4.22
CA GLN A 94 25.74 -3.83 -5.16
C GLN A 94 24.36 -3.21 -4.93
N ASP A 95 23.32 -4.04 -4.84
CA ASP A 95 21.92 -3.61 -4.71
C ASP A 95 21.42 -3.76 -3.27
N TRP A 96 21.95 -4.73 -2.53
CA TRP A 96 21.58 -5.01 -1.14
C TRP A 96 22.74 -5.68 -0.38
N PHE A 97 22.73 -5.63 0.95
CA PHE A 97 23.72 -6.28 1.81
C PHE A 97 23.17 -6.50 3.23
N PHE A 98 23.97 -7.13 4.11
CA PHE A 98 23.66 -7.25 5.54
C PHE A 98 24.23 -6.07 6.33
N ASP A 99 23.39 -5.39 7.11
CA ASP A 99 23.87 -4.36 8.02
C ASP A 99 24.67 -4.95 9.19
N LYS A 100 25.25 -4.08 10.03
CA LYS A 100 26.01 -4.50 11.22
C LYS A 100 25.20 -5.31 12.24
N LYS A 101 23.87 -5.35 12.11
CA LYS A 101 22.93 -6.09 12.97
C LYS A 101 22.43 -7.37 12.29
N GLY A 102 23.00 -7.76 11.15
CA GLY A 102 22.58 -8.95 10.40
C GLY A 102 21.26 -8.81 9.64
N ARG A 103 20.76 -7.57 9.44
CA ARG A 103 19.51 -7.32 8.71
C ARG A 103 19.79 -7.10 7.23
N LYS A 104 18.95 -7.68 6.37
CA LYS A 104 19.01 -7.40 4.92
C LYS A 104 18.53 -5.97 4.65
N VAL A 105 19.39 -5.17 4.04
CA VAL A 105 19.12 -3.79 3.67
C VAL A 105 19.39 -3.57 2.18
N ILE A 106 18.57 -2.74 1.54
CA ILE A 106 18.63 -2.41 0.11
C ILE A 106 19.23 -1.03 -0.04
N MET A 107 20.17 -0.87 -0.97
CA MET A 107 20.85 0.38 -1.25
C MET A 107 19.87 1.41 -1.85
N THR A 108 19.86 2.64 -1.33
CA THR A 108 18.99 3.68 -1.89
C THR A 108 19.39 4.10 -3.30
N SER A 109 20.66 3.90 -3.69
CA SER A 109 21.12 4.10 -5.07
C SER A 109 20.42 3.17 -6.08
N TYR A 110 20.14 1.92 -5.69
CA TYR A 110 19.34 1.00 -6.49
C TYR A 110 17.88 1.48 -6.57
N LEU A 111 17.30 1.84 -5.43
CA LEU A 111 15.91 2.29 -5.36
C LEU A 111 15.67 3.56 -6.17
N LYS A 112 16.60 4.53 -6.17
CA LYS A 112 16.51 5.75 -7.00
C LYS A 112 16.36 5.43 -8.49
N LYS A 113 17.05 4.40 -8.98
CA LYS A 113 16.94 3.96 -10.39
C LYS A 113 15.58 3.34 -10.71
N GLN A 114 14.88 2.78 -9.71
CA GLN A 114 13.57 2.15 -9.92
C GLN A 114 12.43 3.16 -9.98
N ILE A 115 12.59 4.33 -9.37
CA ILE A 115 11.49 5.29 -9.18
C ILE A 115 11.39 6.27 -10.35
N ASN A 116 12.42 6.40 -11.21
CA ASN A 116 12.49 7.37 -12.32
C ASN A 116 11.84 8.72 -11.96
N PHE A 117 12.59 9.57 -11.27
CA PHE A 117 12.29 11.00 -11.30
C PHE A 117 12.70 11.57 -12.66
#